data_AF-A0A944SPL3-F1
#
_entry.id   AF-A0A944SPL3-F1
#
_cell.length_a   1.000
_cell.length_b   1.000
_cell.length_c   1.000
_cell.angle_alpha   90.00
_cell.angle_beta   90.00
_cell.angle_gamma   90.00
#
_symmetry.space_group_name_H-M   'P 1'
#
loop_
_entity.id
_entity.type
_entity.pdbx_description
1 polymer ?
#
loop_
_entity_poly.entity_id
_entity_poly.type
_entity_poly.pdbx_seq_one_letter_code
_entity_poly.pdbx_strand_id
1 'polypeptide(L)'
;ETLEIKYKGKSIAEVLEMTVEDALVFFQAIPKINQKIQTLMDVGLSYLTLGQNATTLSGGEAQRIKLAKELSKSDTGQTLYILDEPTSGLHFHDIKQLLSVIFRLRDRNNTIVIIEHNLDVIKTADWIVDLGPEGGNKGGEIIAYGTPEEIAVNESSFTGQFLKEHL
;
A
#
# COMPACT_ATOMS: atom_id res chain seq x y z
N GLU A 1 35.99 5.52 16.68
CA GLU A 1 35.72 4.06 16.72
C GLU A 1 34.60 3.57 15.78
N THR A 2 33.30 3.83 15.98
CA THR A 2 32.25 3.21 15.12
C THR A 2 32.25 3.65 13.65
N LEU A 3 32.66 4.89 13.35
CA LEU A 3 32.74 5.42 11.99
C LEU A 3 34.01 5.02 11.23
N GLU A 4 34.98 4.39 11.90
CA GLU A 4 36.24 3.96 11.29
C GLU A 4 36.09 2.63 10.55
N ILE A 5 35.12 1.80 10.94
CA ILE A 5 34.81 0.53 10.29
C ILE A 5 34.01 0.79 9.01
N LYS A 6 34.50 0.24 7.90
CA LYS A 6 33.91 0.43 6.58
C LYS A 6 33.52 -0.90 5.94
N TYR A 7 32.33 -0.95 5.36
CA TYR A 7 31.89 -2.03 4.48
C TYR A 7 31.83 -1.49 3.05
N LYS A 8 32.51 -2.13 2.09
CA LYS A 8 32.65 -1.64 0.70
C LYS A 8 33.04 -0.15 0.62
N GLY A 9 33.91 0.30 1.52
CA GLY A 9 34.38 1.69 1.58
C GLY A 9 33.44 2.69 2.25
N LYS A 10 32.28 2.25 2.77
CA LYS A 10 31.28 3.11 3.43
C LYS A 10 31.14 2.80 4.92
N SER A 11 31.11 3.85 5.74
CA SER A 11 30.77 3.77 7.17
C SER A 11 29.26 3.60 7.38
N ILE A 12 28.84 3.25 8.60
CA ILE A 12 27.40 3.08 8.91
C ILE A 12 26.59 4.38 8.73
N ALA A 13 27.18 5.54 9.01
CA ALA A 13 26.52 6.83 8.78
C ALA A 13 26.27 7.07 7.29
N GLU A 14 27.30 6.86 6.46
CA GLU A 14 27.14 7.01 5.00
C GLU A 14 26.14 5.99 4.42
N VAL A 15 26.01 4.80 5.01
CA VAL A 15 24.98 3.82 4.62
C VAL A 15 23.59 4.32 4.99
N LEU A 16 23.40 4.90 6.17
CA LEU A 16 22.10 5.45 6.58
C LEU A 16 21.69 6.67 5.74
N GLU A 17 22.65 7.40 5.18
CA GLU A 17 22.39 8.51 4.25
C GLU A 17 22.06 8.05 2.82
N MET A 18 22.23 6.76 2.48
CA MET A 18 21.85 6.24 1.16
C MET A 18 20.34 6.28 0.98
N THR A 19 19.92 6.61 -0.24
CA THR A 19 18.54 6.39 -0.67
C THR A 19 18.23 4.90 -0.68
N VAL A 20 16.95 4.54 -0.62
CA VAL A 20 16.49 3.16 -0.78
C VAL A 20 16.97 2.58 -2.12
N GLU A 21 16.95 3.39 -3.19
CA GLU A 21 17.45 3.00 -4.52
C GLU A 21 18.96 2.68 -4.51
N ASP A 22 19.78 3.58 -3.97
CA ASP A 22 21.23 3.36 -3.87
C ASP A 22 21.57 2.15 -2.99
N ALA A 23 20.85 2.02 -1.87
CA ALA A 23 21.03 0.92 -0.94
C ALA A 23 20.67 -0.43 -1.56
N LEU A 24 19.68 -0.48 -2.46
CA LEU A 24 19.30 -1.70 -3.16
C LEU A 24 20.49 -2.26 -3.95
N VAL A 25 21.15 -1.40 -4.74
CA VAL A 25 22.34 -1.74 -5.52
C VAL A 25 23.52 -2.09 -4.61
N PHE A 26 23.74 -1.28 -3.57
CA PHE A 26 24.85 -1.47 -2.63
C PHE A 26 24.79 -2.83 -1.92
N PHE A 27 23.59 -3.26 -1.52
CA PHE A 27 23.34 -4.51 -0.81
C PHE A 27 22.90 -5.69 -1.70
N GLN A 28 23.00 -5.59 -3.03
CA GLN A 28 22.59 -6.66 -3.96
C GLN A 28 23.18 -8.05 -3.65
N ALA A 29 24.40 -8.09 -3.12
CA ALA A 29 25.10 -9.32 -2.77
C ALA A 29 24.66 -9.92 -1.41
N ILE A 30 23.75 -9.27 -0.69
CA ILE A 30 23.25 -9.70 0.63
C ILE A 30 21.73 -9.91 0.53
N PRO A 31 21.25 -11.10 0.12
CA PRO A 31 19.85 -11.34 -0.21
C PRO A 31 18.86 -10.95 0.90
N LYS A 32 19.21 -11.22 2.17
CA LYS A 32 18.35 -10.90 3.32
C LYS A 32 18.10 -9.40 3.50
N ILE A 33 19.08 -8.56 3.17
CA ILE A 33 18.96 -7.10 3.25
C ILE A 33 18.28 -6.58 1.98
N ASN A 34 18.76 -7.05 0.81
CA ASN A 34 18.23 -6.64 -0.48
C ASN A 34 16.72 -6.90 -0.60
N GLN A 35 16.21 -8.04 -0.12
CA GLN A 35 14.77 -8.33 -0.09
C GLN A 35 13.96 -7.30 0.71
N LYS A 36 14.48 -6.82 1.85
CA LYS A 36 13.80 -5.79 2.66
C LYS A 36 13.82 -4.43 1.96
N ILE A 37 14.94 -4.07 1.36
CA ILE A 37 15.06 -2.81 0.60
C ILE A 37 14.16 -2.86 -0.65
N GLN A 38 14.07 -4.00 -1.33
CA GLN A 38 13.18 -4.19 -2.47
C GLN A 38 11.72 -3.92 -2.09
N THR A 39 11.26 -4.33 -0.91
CA THR A 39 9.88 -4.00 -0.48
C THR A 39 9.63 -2.51 -0.32
N LEU A 40 10.65 -1.71 0.02
CA LEU A 40 10.55 -0.25 0.07
C LEU A 40 10.49 0.36 -1.34
N MET A 41 11.24 -0.20 -2.30
CA MET A 41 11.14 0.17 -3.72
C MET A 41 9.76 -0.13 -4.28
N ASP A 42 9.22 -1.31 -3.96
CA ASP A 42 7.93 -1.79 -4.47
C ASP A 42 6.77 -0.89 -4.03
N VAL A 43 6.87 -0.27 -2.84
CA VAL A 43 5.88 0.71 -2.35
C VAL A 43 6.18 2.14 -2.81
N GLY A 44 7.21 2.36 -3.63
CA GLY A 44 7.52 3.68 -4.19
C GLY A 44 8.30 4.62 -3.28
N LEU A 45 9.03 4.10 -2.29
CA LEU A 45 9.83 4.90 -1.35
C LEU A 45 11.31 4.98 -1.76
N SER A 46 11.60 4.90 -3.07
CA SER A 46 12.97 4.87 -3.61
C SER A 46 13.81 6.08 -3.18
N TYR A 47 13.18 7.24 -3.06
CA TYR A 47 13.82 8.53 -2.76
C TYR A 47 14.14 8.75 -1.27
N LEU A 48 13.56 7.96 -0.37
CA LEU A 48 13.83 8.11 1.06
C LEU A 48 15.22 7.59 1.41
N THR A 49 15.86 8.23 2.38
CA THR A 49 17.11 7.71 2.95
C THR A 49 16.81 6.61 3.98
N LEU A 50 17.72 5.63 4.12
CA LEU A 50 17.55 4.54 5.10
C LEU A 50 17.46 5.05 6.55
N GLY A 51 18.16 6.15 6.84
CA GLY A 51 18.21 6.80 8.15
C GLY A 51 17.22 7.94 8.33
N GLN A 52 16.27 8.14 7.39
CA GLN A 52 15.28 9.22 7.48
C GLN A 52 14.56 9.17 8.84
N ASN A 53 14.52 10.31 9.53
CA ASN A 53 13.86 10.37 10.83
C ASN A 53 12.36 10.12 10.66
N ALA A 54 11.81 9.16 11.41
CA ALA A 54 10.41 8.80 11.38
C ALA A 54 9.46 9.99 11.66
N THR A 55 9.90 11.00 12.42
CA THR A 55 9.10 12.21 12.70
C THR A 55 8.97 13.17 11.52
N THR A 56 9.78 12.98 10.47
CA THR A 56 9.78 13.83 9.27
C THR A 56 8.99 13.23 8.11
N LEU A 57 8.50 11.99 8.28
CA LEU A 57 7.73 11.30 7.26
C LEU A 57 6.30 11.86 7.19
N SER A 58 5.81 12.03 5.97
CA SER A 58 4.39 12.25 5.71
C SER A 58 3.55 11.04 6.14
N GLY A 59 2.25 11.24 6.31
CA GLY A 59 1.30 10.16 6.62
C GLY A 59 1.35 9.02 5.59
N GLY A 60 1.35 9.38 4.29
CA GLY A 60 1.44 8.41 3.20
C GLY A 60 2.77 7.64 3.16
N GLU A 61 3.89 8.27 3.49
CA GLU A 61 5.17 7.56 3.62
C GLU A 61 5.16 6.59 4.80
N ALA A 62 4.70 7.03 5.97
CA ALA A 62 4.60 6.18 7.15
C ALA A 62 3.72 4.96 6.92
N GLN A 63 2.62 5.12 6.18
CA GLN A 63 1.75 4.02 5.79
C GLN A 63 2.42 3.06 4.81
N ARG A 64 3.10 3.57 3.78
CA ARG A 64 3.85 2.75 2.82
C ARG A 64 4.98 1.95 3.48
N ILE A 65 5.66 2.52 4.50
CA ILE A 65 6.64 1.78 5.31
C ILE A 65 5.98 0.61 6.06
N LYS A 66 4.78 0.82 6.63
CA LYS A 66 4.03 -0.27 7.29
C LYS A 66 3.70 -1.38 6.29
N LEU A 67 3.24 -1.04 5.08
CA LEU A 67 2.96 -2.01 4.02
C LEU A 67 4.21 -2.77 3.57
N ALA A 68 5.33 -2.08 3.36
CA ALA A 68 6.61 -2.71 3.01
C ALA A 68 7.06 -3.70 4.10
N LYS A 69 6.88 -3.35 5.37
CA LYS A 69 7.17 -4.24 6.49
C LYS A 69 6.34 -5.52 6.43
N GLU A 70 5.05 -5.43 6.13
CA GLU A 70 4.18 -6.60 5.99
C GLU A 70 4.57 -7.46 4.76
N LEU A 71 4.86 -6.83 3.61
CA LEU A 71 5.36 -7.52 2.41
C LEU A 71 6.67 -8.30 2.63
N SER A 72 7.49 -7.84 3.57
CA SER A 72 8.80 -8.43 3.91
C SER A 72 8.70 -9.66 4.81
N LYS A 73 7.52 -9.93 5.39
CA LYS A 73 7.30 -11.12 6.22
C LYS A 73 7.13 -12.36 5.34
N SER A 74 7.51 -13.51 5.89
CA SER A 74 7.20 -14.79 5.27
C SER A 74 5.68 -14.98 5.28
N ASP A 75 5.14 -15.23 4.10
CA ASP A 75 3.71 -15.33 3.92
C ASP A 75 3.16 -16.63 4.51
N THR A 76 2.03 -16.53 5.21
CA THR A 76 1.28 -17.70 5.69
C THR A 76 0.19 -18.09 4.69
N GLY A 77 -0.11 -17.23 3.70
CA GLY A 77 -1.20 -17.39 2.73
C GLY A 77 -2.59 -17.39 3.38
N GLN A 78 -2.69 -16.92 4.63
CA GLN A 78 -3.89 -16.95 5.46
C GLN A 78 -4.00 -15.69 6.33
N THR A 79 -3.45 -14.57 5.87
CA THR A 79 -3.53 -13.29 6.59
C THR A 79 -4.68 -12.44 6.04
N LEU A 80 -5.45 -11.83 6.94
CA LEU A 80 -6.45 -10.81 6.63
C LEU A 80 -5.85 -9.42 6.88
N TYR A 81 -5.71 -8.63 5.82
CA TYR A 81 -5.32 -7.23 5.91
C TYR A 81 -6.56 -6.35 5.86
N ILE A 82 -6.67 -5.41 6.81
CA ILE A 82 -7.73 -4.39 6.82
C ILE A 82 -7.03 -3.03 6.67
N LEU A 83 -7.41 -2.29 5.62
CA LEU A 83 -6.86 -0.98 5.30
C LEU A 83 -7.99 0.06 5.35
N ASP A 84 -7.81 1.09 6.17
CA ASP A 84 -8.76 2.18 6.34
C ASP A 84 -8.30 3.40 5.54
N GLU A 85 -9.06 3.77 4.51
CA GLU A 85 -8.79 4.84 3.55
C GLU A 85 -7.32 4.98 3.11
N PRO A 86 -6.72 3.91 2.56
CA PRO A 86 -5.29 3.91 2.30
C PRO A 86 -4.84 4.88 1.21
N THR A 87 -5.76 5.46 0.43
CA THR A 87 -5.44 6.49 -0.58
C THR A 87 -5.55 7.92 -0.08
N SER A 88 -5.92 8.15 1.19
CA SER A 88 -6.09 9.49 1.73
C SER A 88 -4.82 10.33 1.58
N GLY A 89 -4.94 11.45 0.84
CA GLY A 89 -3.82 12.37 0.57
C GLY A 89 -2.80 11.90 -0.48
N LEU A 90 -3.06 10.79 -1.19
CA LEU A 90 -2.18 10.30 -2.25
C LEU A 90 -2.53 10.89 -3.62
N HIS A 91 -1.51 11.21 -4.41
CA HIS A 91 -1.67 11.58 -5.82
C HIS A 91 -1.96 10.33 -6.66
N PHE A 92 -2.59 10.48 -7.84
CA PHE A 92 -2.97 9.37 -8.73
C PHE A 92 -1.83 8.38 -9.05
N HIS A 93 -0.60 8.87 -9.12
CA HIS A 93 0.57 8.02 -9.36
C HIS A 93 0.86 7.10 -8.16
N ASP A 94 0.80 7.62 -6.94
CA ASP A 94 1.03 6.87 -5.71
C ASP A 94 -0.08 5.83 -5.46
N ILE A 95 -1.33 6.14 -5.84
CA ILE A 95 -2.45 5.18 -5.77
C ILE A 95 -2.15 3.93 -6.61
N LYS A 96 -1.62 4.09 -7.82
CA LYS A 96 -1.25 2.94 -8.68
C LYS A 96 -0.15 2.09 -8.05
N GLN A 97 0.85 2.72 -7.44
CA GLN A 97 1.91 2.00 -6.74
C GLN A 97 1.37 1.23 -5.52
N LEU A 98 0.50 1.87 -4.73
CA LEU A 98 -0.18 1.24 -3.61
C LEU A 98 -1.02 0.03 -4.05
N LEU A 99 -1.83 0.18 -5.11
CA LEU A 99 -2.62 -0.92 -5.67
C LEU A 99 -1.74 -2.09 -6.13
N SER A 100 -0.60 -1.81 -6.77
CA SER A 100 0.34 -2.86 -7.18
C SER A 100 0.87 -3.69 -6.00
N VAL A 101 1.06 -3.05 -4.85
CA VAL A 101 1.48 -3.70 -3.60
C VAL A 101 0.34 -4.54 -3.01
N ILE A 102 -0.87 -4.00 -3.00
CA ILE A 102 -2.07 -4.70 -2.52
C ILE A 102 -2.32 -5.95 -3.36
N PHE A 103 -2.24 -5.86 -4.68
CA PHE A 103 -2.42 -7.02 -5.55
C PHE A 103 -1.35 -8.09 -5.31
N ARG A 104 -0.10 -7.70 -5.04
CA ARG A 104 0.94 -8.67 -4.65
C ARG A 104 0.64 -9.37 -3.33
N LEU A 105 0.04 -8.69 -2.35
CA LEU A 105 -0.41 -9.35 -1.11
C LEU A 105 -1.54 -10.35 -1.41
N ARG A 106 -2.52 -9.96 -2.24
CA ARG A 106 -3.63 -10.81 -2.66
C ARG A 106 -3.12 -12.06 -3.40
N ASP A 107 -2.22 -11.87 -4.36
CA ASP A 107 -1.69 -12.94 -5.22
C ASP A 107 -0.85 -13.96 -4.43
N ARG A 108 -0.44 -13.62 -3.20
CA ARG A 108 0.14 -14.57 -2.23
C ARG A 108 -0.91 -15.29 -1.37
N ASN A 109 -2.17 -15.31 -1.82
CA ASN A 109 -3.31 -15.96 -1.18
C ASN A 109 -3.78 -15.28 0.13
N ASN A 110 -3.46 -14.01 0.34
CA ASN A 110 -4.02 -13.24 1.46
C ASN A 110 -5.35 -12.60 1.08
N THR A 111 -6.16 -12.28 2.09
CA THR A 111 -7.39 -11.50 1.91
C THR A 111 -7.13 -10.05 2.30
N ILE A 112 -7.59 -9.10 1.49
CA ILE A 112 -7.51 -7.68 1.79
C ILE A 112 -8.92 -7.09 1.79
N VAL A 113 -9.26 -6.40 2.88
CA VAL A 113 -10.47 -5.60 3.01
C VAL A 113 -10.05 -4.14 3.08
N ILE A 114 -10.63 -3.33 2.21
CA ILE A 114 -10.29 -1.91 2.10
C ILE A 114 -11.57 -1.09 2.30
N ILE A 115 -11.50 -0.11 3.18
CA ILE A 115 -12.50 0.95 3.29
C ILE A 115 -12.01 2.10 2.40
N GLU A 116 -12.78 2.44 1.37
CA GLU A 116 -12.40 3.46 0.39
C GLU A 116 -13.60 4.21 -0.16
N HIS A 117 -13.35 5.43 -0.60
CA HIS A 117 -14.27 6.24 -1.41
C HIS A 117 -13.65 6.58 -2.78
N ASN A 118 -12.38 6.23 -3.01
CA ASN A 118 -11.70 6.49 -4.27
C ASN A 118 -12.09 5.46 -5.35
N LEU A 119 -12.74 5.94 -6.42
CA LEU A 119 -13.22 5.10 -7.52
C LEU A 119 -12.09 4.37 -8.27
N ASP A 120 -10.87 4.91 -8.31
CA ASP A 120 -9.73 4.23 -8.92
C ASP A 120 -9.32 2.97 -8.17
N VAL A 121 -9.60 2.89 -6.86
CA VAL A 121 -9.41 1.67 -6.06
C VAL A 121 -10.63 0.77 -6.19
N ILE A 122 -11.83 1.33 -5.98
CA ILE A 122 -13.08 0.56 -5.94
C ILE A 122 -13.28 -0.24 -7.23
N LYS A 123 -13.02 0.35 -8.40
CA LYS A 123 -13.17 -0.33 -9.69
C LYS A 123 -12.23 -1.53 -9.89
N THR A 124 -11.18 -1.64 -9.09
CA THR A 124 -10.20 -2.73 -9.17
C THR A 124 -10.46 -3.85 -8.18
N ALA A 125 -11.48 -3.71 -7.34
CA ALA A 125 -11.83 -4.70 -6.35
C ALA A 125 -12.43 -5.95 -7.02
N ASP A 126 -12.08 -7.12 -6.49
CA ASP A 126 -12.70 -8.38 -6.91
C ASP A 126 -14.15 -8.51 -6.38
N TRP A 127 -14.45 -7.83 -5.26
CA TRP A 127 -15.77 -7.81 -4.63
C TRP A 127 -15.95 -6.51 -3.81
N ILE A 128 -17.17 -5.97 -3.82
CA ILE A 128 -17.57 -4.76 -3.12
C ILE A 128 -18.74 -5.09 -2.18
N VAL A 129 -18.74 -4.46 -1.01
CA VAL A 129 -19.91 -4.39 -0.12
C VAL A 129 -20.23 -2.91 0.07
N ASP A 130 -21.37 -2.48 -0.47
CA ASP A 130 -21.81 -1.09 -0.42
C ASP A 130 -22.76 -0.87 0.77
N LEU A 131 -22.45 0.15 1.57
CA LEU A 131 -23.18 0.50 2.78
C LEU A 131 -23.89 1.84 2.62
N GLY A 132 -25.09 1.95 3.16
CA GLY A 132 -25.87 3.19 3.05
C GLY A 132 -27.31 3.00 3.53
N PRO A 133 -28.30 3.64 2.87
CA PRO A 133 -28.14 4.51 1.70
C PRO A 133 -27.51 5.87 2.07
N GLU A 134 -27.67 6.30 3.32
CA GLU A 134 -27.18 7.58 3.82
C GLU A 134 -26.16 7.40 4.96
N GLY A 135 -25.60 8.50 5.46
CA GLY A 135 -24.81 8.49 6.70
C GLY A 135 -25.65 8.53 7.98
N GLY A 136 -25.03 8.16 9.10
CA GLY A 136 -25.61 8.29 10.45
C GLY A 136 -26.83 7.38 10.67
N ASN A 137 -27.88 7.91 11.32
CA ASN A 137 -29.08 7.14 11.69
C ASN A 137 -29.91 6.64 10.50
N LYS A 138 -29.61 7.11 9.28
CA LYS A 138 -30.28 6.72 8.03
C LYS A 138 -29.43 5.74 7.20
N GLY A 139 -28.32 5.28 7.75
CA GLY A 139 -27.42 4.31 7.14
C GLY A 139 -27.33 3.00 7.92
N GLY A 140 -26.27 2.25 7.64
CA GLY A 140 -25.95 1.00 8.34
C GLY A 140 -26.57 -0.25 7.70
N GLU A 141 -27.16 -0.11 6.52
CA GLU A 141 -27.69 -1.22 5.74
C GLU A 141 -26.74 -1.60 4.60
N ILE A 142 -26.75 -2.88 4.22
CA ILE A 142 -26.07 -3.35 3.01
C ILE A 142 -27.01 -3.07 1.83
N ILE A 143 -26.60 -2.17 0.94
CA ILE A 143 -27.39 -1.76 -0.22
C ILE A 143 -27.17 -2.70 -1.39
N ALA A 144 -25.91 -3.09 -1.58
CA ALA A 144 -25.48 -3.95 -2.66
C ALA A 144 -24.20 -4.68 -2.27
N TYR A 145 -23.98 -5.85 -2.85
CA TYR A 145 -22.70 -6.54 -2.80
C TYR A 145 -22.50 -7.32 -4.10
N GLY A 146 -21.26 -7.45 -4.54
CA GLY A 146 -20.96 -8.09 -5.83
C GLY A 146 -19.68 -7.54 -6.45
N THR A 147 -19.47 -7.89 -7.71
CA THR A 147 -18.42 -7.33 -8.56
C THR A 147 -18.65 -5.83 -8.85
N PRO A 148 -17.61 -5.05 -9.21
CA PRO A 148 -17.77 -3.66 -9.63
C PRO A 148 -18.88 -3.44 -10.67
N GLU A 149 -19.00 -4.33 -11.65
CA GLU A 149 -20.01 -4.28 -12.71
C GLU A 149 -21.43 -4.51 -12.16
N GLU A 150 -21.60 -5.44 -11.22
CA GLU A 150 -22.88 -5.70 -10.55
C GLU A 150 -23.32 -4.52 -9.66
N ILE A 151 -22.37 -3.86 -8.98
CA ILE A 151 -22.65 -2.65 -8.21
C ILE A 151 -23.04 -1.50 -9.14
N ALA A 152 -22.35 -1.33 -10.27
CA ALA A 152 -22.58 -0.23 -11.22
C ALA A 152 -23.96 -0.22 -11.88
N VAL A 153 -24.67 -1.36 -11.90
CA VAL A 153 -26.05 -1.45 -12.42
C VAL A 153 -27.12 -1.30 -11.33
N ASN A 154 -26.74 -1.20 -10.06
CA ASN A 154 -27.69 -1.04 -8.96
C ASN A 154 -28.06 0.44 -8.76
N GLU A 155 -29.29 0.81 -9.13
CA GLU A 155 -29.78 2.19 -9.05
C GLU A 155 -29.86 2.74 -7.61
N SER A 156 -30.00 1.86 -6.62
CA SER A 156 -30.07 2.24 -5.20
C SER A 156 -28.70 2.54 -4.57
N SER A 157 -27.60 2.18 -5.26
CA SER A 157 -26.23 2.37 -4.77
C SER A 157 -25.65 3.68 -5.30
N PHE A 158 -25.33 4.63 -4.41
CA PHE A 158 -24.58 5.83 -4.79
C PHE A 158 -23.22 5.46 -5.38
N THR A 159 -22.52 4.51 -4.76
CA THR A 159 -21.25 3.97 -5.26
C THR A 159 -21.41 3.47 -6.69
N GLY A 160 -22.46 2.69 -6.98
CA GLY A 160 -22.77 2.18 -8.32
C GLY A 160 -23.01 3.28 -9.36
N GLN A 161 -23.76 4.33 -8.99
CA GLN A 161 -24.04 5.47 -9.88
C GLN A 161 -22.75 6.15 -10.37
N PHE A 162 -21.78 6.39 -9.49
CA PHE A 162 -20.50 7.01 -9.85
C PHE A 162 -19.53 6.02 -10.52
N LEU A 163 -19.53 4.76 -10.06
CA LEU A 163 -18.65 3.71 -10.58
C LEU A 163 -18.94 3.41 -12.05
N LYS A 164 -20.21 3.49 -12.46
CA LYS A 164 -20.64 3.27 -13.86
C LYS A 164 -19.92 4.15 -14.88
N GLU A 165 -19.54 5.38 -14.52
CA GLU A 165 -18.82 6.29 -15.42
C GLU A 165 -17.32 5.97 -15.52
N HIS A 166 -16.80 5.11 -14.65
CA HIS A 166 -15.37 4.83 -14.46
C HIS A 166 -14.95 3.40 -14.87
N LEU A 167 -15.91 2.54 -15.23
CA LEU A 167 -15.71 1.18 -15.75
C LEU A 167 -15.57 1.15 -17.28
#